data_AF-U5E6N2-F1
#
_entry.id   AF-U5E6N2-F1
#
_cell.length_a   1.000
_cell.length_b   1.000
_cell.length_c   1.000
_cell.angle_alpha   90.00
_cell.angle_beta   90.00
_cell.angle_gamma   90.00
#
_symmetry.space_group_name_H-M   'P 1'
#
loop_
_entity.id
_entity.type
_entity.pdbx_description
1 polymer ?
#
loop_
_entity_poly.entity_id
_entity_poly.type
_entity_poly.pdbx_seq_one_letter_code
_entity_poly.pdbx_strand_id
1 'polypeptide(L)' 'MRAKLSQEEVAERAQLSVRALRNIERGRTRYPHVQSVKRLTAALGLDAEEARILLTSVNRPIGSRKPELGGSPTF' A
#
# COMPACT_ATOMS: atom_id res chain seq x y z
N MET A 1 -21.37 3.03 5.11
CA MET A 1 -20.98 1.76 5.77
C MET A 1 -20.86 0.68 4.70
N ARG A 2 -19.76 0.64 3.95
CA ARG A 2 -19.58 -0.28 2.81
C ARG A 2 -18.42 -1.23 3.11
N ALA A 3 -18.75 -2.33 3.77
CA ALA A 3 -18.15 -3.66 3.63
C ALA A 3 -18.61 -4.50 4.83
N LYS A 4 -19.43 -5.53 4.59
CA LYS A 4 -19.63 -6.61 5.56
C LYS A 4 -18.45 -7.60 5.53
N LEU A 5 -17.27 -7.15 5.07
CA LEU A 5 -16.09 -7.99 4.92
C LEU A 5 -15.18 -7.80 6.12
N SER A 6 -14.77 -8.91 6.72
CA SER A 6 -13.71 -8.93 7.73
C SER A 6 -12.36 -8.55 7.11
N GLN A 7 -11.40 -8.24 7.99
CA GLN A 7 -10.04 -7.94 7.55
C GLN A 7 -9.41 -9.15 6.84
N GLU A 8 -9.76 -10.36 7.29
CA GLU A 8 -9.36 -11.63 6.70
C GLU A 8 -9.91 -11.79 5.28
N GLU A 9 -11.21 -11.52 5.08
CA GLU A 9 -11.86 -11.62 3.77
C GLU A 9 -11.30 -10.60 2.77
N VAL A 10 -11.01 -9.37 3.20
CA VAL A 10 -10.38 -8.36 2.34
C VAL A 10 -8.95 -8.77 2.00
N ALA A 11 -8.19 -9.27 2.97
CA ALA A 11 -6.81 -9.71 2.76
C ALA A 11 -6.75 -10.86 1.75
N GLU A 12 -7.63 -11.85 1.88
CA GLU A 12 -7.75 -12.97 0.95
C GLU A 12 -8.08 -12.51 -0.47
N ARG A 13 -9.14 -11.69 -0.64
CA ARG A 13 -9.53 -11.15 -1.95
C ARG A 13 -8.44 -10.29 -2.59
N ALA A 14 -7.70 -9.53 -1.79
CA ALA A 14 -6.60 -8.68 -2.25
C ALA A 14 -5.28 -9.46 -2.43
N GLN A 15 -5.23 -10.76 -2.14
CA GLN A 15 -4.01 -11.57 -2.13
C GLN A 15 -2.88 -10.93 -1.30
N LEU A 16 -3.25 -10.48 -0.10
CA LEU A 16 -2.37 -9.92 0.91
C LEU A 16 -2.46 -10.75 2.19
N SER A 17 -1.42 -10.70 3.03
CA SER A 17 -1.57 -11.21 4.38
C SER A 17 -2.38 -10.23 5.24
N VAL A 18 -3.13 -10.75 6.20
CA VAL A 18 -3.84 -9.94 7.22
C VAL A 18 -2.88 -8.98 7.92
N ARG A 19 -1.65 -9.43 8.19
CA ARG A 19 -0.58 -8.60 8.78
C ARG A 19 -0.19 -7.44 7.85
N ALA A 20 -0.05 -7.68 6.55
CA ALA A 20 0.28 -6.64 5.59
C ALA A 20 -0.85 -5.60 5.50
N LEU A 21 -2.12 -6.06 5.40
CA LEU A 21 -3.29 -5.19 5.41
C LEU A 21 -3.35 -4.33 6.70
N ARG A 22 -3.17 -4.94 7.87
CA ARG A 22 -3.12 -4.25 9.17
C ARG A 22 -2.02 -3.19 9.25
N ASN A 23 -0.86 -3.44 8.66
CA ASN A 23 0.22 -2.45 8.64
C ASN A 23 -0.10 -1.25 7.73
N ILE A 24 -0.80 -1.49 6.62
CA ILE A 24 -1.28 -0.44 5.71
C ILE A 24 -2.34 0.41 6.42
N GLU A 25 -3.37 -0.21 7.01
CA GLU A 25 -4.45 0.49 7.72
C GLU A 25 -3.94 1.36 8.87
N ARG A 26 -2.96 0.86 9.63
CA ARG A 26 -2.37 1.59 10.77
C ARG A 26 -1.32 2.61 10.36
N GLY A 27 -1.09 2.82 9.06
CA GLY A 27 -0.07 3.73 8.56
C GLY A 27 1.37 3.32 8.90
N ARG A 28 1.60 2.08 9.37
CA ARG A 28 2.95 1.54 9.62
C ARG A 28 3.72 1.36 8.31
N THR A 29 3.00 1.12 7.22
CA THR A 29 3.54 1.14 5.86
C THR A 29 3.34 2.52 5.25
N ARG A 30 4.37 3.37 5.34
CA ARG A 30 4.32 4.77 4.88
C ARG A 30 4.07 4.92 3.37
N TYR A 31 4.61 4.00 2.58
CA TYR A 31 4.42 3.93 1.13
C TYR A 31 4.14 2.48 0.73
N PRO A 32 2.87 2.03 0.77
CA PRO A 32 2.50 0.71 0.31
C PRO A 32 2.86 0.50 -1.16
N HIS A 33 3.19 -0.73 -1.54
CA HIS A 33 3.47 -1.03 -2.94
C HIS A 33 2.22 -0.78 -3.79
N VAL A 34 2.38 -0.10 -4.94
CA VAL A 34 1.27 0.27 -5.82
C VAL A 34 0.43 -0.94 -6.23
N GLN A 35 1.04 -2.09 -6.49
CA GLN A 35 0.30 -3.31 -6.82
C GLN A 35 -0.54 -3.85 -5.64
N SER A 36 -0.11 -3.61 -4.39
CA SER A 36 -0.91 -3.99 -3.22
C SER A 36 -2.12 -3.08 -3.09
N VAL A 37 -1.98 -1.78 -3.37
CA VAL A 37 -3.11 -0.84 -3.37
C VAL A 37 -4.09 -1.15 -4.50
N LYS A 38 -3.60 -1.44 -5.73
CA LYS A 38 -4.46 -1.87 -6.85
C LYS A 38 -5.30 -3.12 -6.53
N ARG A 39 -4.69 -4.11 -5.87
CA ARG A 39 -5.41 -5.31 -5.44
C ARG A 39 -6.44 -5.00 -4.35
N LEU A 40 -6.13 -4.10 -3.43
CA LEU A 40 -7.08 -3.64 -2.41
C LEU A 40 -8.27 -2.89 -3.00
N THR A 41 -8.03 -1.96 -3.93
CA THR A 41 -9.11 -1.22 -4.60
C THR A 41 -10.05 -2.16 -5.36
N ALA A 42 -9.49 -3.19 -6.02
CA ALA A 42 -10.28 -4.22 -6.69
C ALA A 42 -11.06 -5.11 -5.71
N ALA A 43 -10.43 -5.56 -4.62
CA ALA A 43 -11.06 -6.42 -3.61
C ALA A 43 -12.22 -5.73 -2.87
N LEU A 44 -12.10 -4.41 -2.66
CA LEU A 44 -13.12 -3.58 -2.03
C LEU A 44 -14.23 -3.14 -3.01
N GLY A 45 -14.06 -3.38 -4.31
CA GLY A 45 -15.01 -2.95 -5.34
C GLY A 45 -15.15 -1.43 -5.43
N LEU A 46 -14.06 -0.70 -5.20
CA LEU A 46 -14.05 0.75 -5.27
C LEU A 46 -14.28 1.22 -6.71
N ASP A 47 -14.98 2.34 -6.84
CA ASP A 47 -15.13 2.97 -8.15
C ASP A 47 -13.80 3.59 -8.63
N ALA A 48 -13.79 4.05 -9.88
CA ALA A 48 -12.57 4.58 -10.50
C ALA A 48 -12.03 5.82 -9.78
N GLU A 49 -12.90 6.64 -9.18
CA GLU A 49 -12.49 7.87 -8.49
C GLU A 49 -11.93 7.57 -7.11
N GLU A 50 -12.61 6.70 -6.35
CA GLU A 50 -12.14 6.19 -5.06
C GLU A 50 -10.78 5.48 -5.20
N ALA A 51 -10.63 4.63 -6.23
CA ALA A 51 -9.38 3.96 -6.53
C ALA A 51 -8.27 4.95 -6.92
N ARG A 52 -8.59 5.99 -7.69
CA ARG A 52 -7.64 7.03 -8.09
C ARG A 52 -7.12 7.79 -6.87
N ILE A 53 -7.98 8.20 -5.95
CA ILE A 53 -7.60 8.91 -4.71
C ILE A 53 -6.64 8.06 -3.87
N LEU A 54 -6.92 6.76 -3.72
CA LEU A 54 -6.03 5.85 -3.00
C LEU A 54 -4.67 5.70 -3.71
N LEU A 55 -4.66 5.59 -5.03
CA LEU A 55 -3.43 5.42 -5.80
C LEU A 55 -2.54 6.67 -5.83
N THR A 56 -3.11 7.89 -5.79
CA THR A 56 -2.31 9.10 -5.70
C THR A 56 -1.63 9.24 -4.32
N SER A 57 -2.26 8.74 -3.26
CA SER A 57 -1.71 8.79 -1.90
C SER A 57 -0.43 7.95 -1.72
N VAL A 58 -0.24 6.91 -2.53
CA VAL A 58 0.91 6.00 -2.42
C VAL A 58 2.11 6.38 -3.27
N ASN A 59 2.00 7.45 -4.07
CA ASN A 59 3.09 7.87 -4.94
C ASN A 59 4.21 8.49 -4.10
N ARG A 60 5.30 7.72 -3.91
CA ARG A 60 6.46 8.17 -3.13
C ARG A 60 7.08 9.40 -3.81
N PRO A 61 7.27 10.54 -3.10
CA PRO A 61 7.94 11.68 -3.68
C PRO A 61 9.37 11.30 -4.07
N ILE A 62 9.76 11.66 -5.30
CA ILE A 62 11.02 11.26 -5.97
C ILE A 62 12.25 11.55 -5.10
N GLY A 63 12.20 12.58 -4.25
CA GLY A 63 13.29 12.96 -3.32
C GLY A 63 13.44 12.12 -2.05
N SER A 64 12.63 11.08 -1.82
CA SER A 64 12.72 10.27 -0.60
C SER A 64 13.54 8.99 -0.75
N ARG A 65 14.07 8.66 -1.93
CA ARG A 65 15.22 7.75 -2.05
C ARG A 65 16.39 8.46 -1.36
N LYS A 66 16.62 8.19 -0.07
CA LYS A 66 17.87 8.57 0.56
C LYS A 66 19.00 8.04 -0.35
N PRO A 67 19.95 8.87 -0.81
CA PRO A 67 21.19 8.33 -1.34
C PRO A 67 21.82 7.59 -0.17
N GLU A 68 22.05 6.30 -0.34
CA GLU A 68 22.84 5.46 0.56
C GLU A 68 24.30 5.97 0.47
N LEU A 69 24.59 7.15 1.03
CA LEU A 69 25.94 7.66 1.23
C LEU A 69 26.54 6.88 2.42
N GLY A 70 27.28 5.82 2.12
CA GLY A 70 27.95 5.04 3.16
C GLY A 70 28.76 3.83 2.67
N GLY A 71 29.24 3.82 1.42
CA GLY A 71 30.30 2.91 0.99
C GLY A 71 31.62 3.67 0.94
N SER A 72 32.46 3.50 1.96
CA SER A 72 33.79 4.12 2.04
C SER A 72 34.64 3.78 0.80
N PRO A 73 35.46 4.72 0.28
CA PRO A 73 36.48 4.37 -0.70
C PRO A 73 37.54 3.53 -0.01
N THR A 74 37.66 2.26 -0.40
CA THR A 74 38.87 1.48 -0.17
C THR A 74 40.00 2.13 -0.97
N PHE A 75 40.94 2.75 -0.26
CA PHE A 75 42.33 2.86 -0.70
C PHE A 75 43.10 1.65 -0.18
#